data_AF-A0A932E811-F1
#
_entry.id   AF-A0A932E811-F1
#
_cell.length_a   1.000
_cell.length_b   1.000
_cell.length_c   1.000
_cell.angle_alpha   90.00
_cell.angle_beta   90.00
_cell.angle_gamma   90.00
#
_symmetry.space_group_name_H-M   'P 1'
#
loop_
_entity.id
_entity.type
_entity.pdbx_description
1 polymer ?
#
loop_
_entity_poly.entity_id
_entity_poly.type
_entity_poly.pdbx_seq_one_letter_code
_entity_poly.pdbx_strand_id
1 'polypeptide(L)'
;MKPKALIWLCLVGSIGAFGALGAWQHSRAVALRAERDRLIARQLERARAAAGRRGDAENELAGLRRQHDEWGRVRADLATVEQAIARAKGGAGAAPPRDSGGDELPPLRGPMVKSADWRNAGAATPEAALESFVWAATRGATDELGRLLAVDEAGRAKIADAFAQLSEEARATYGTPEGMLATLIAVQVPQDLSAIGAVNSLNLSNGDIALRTRTERGGAIAKDAVLVFRLTGGRWQLVVPSEIGMGAVAAAAKTASGRKR
;
A
#
# COMPACT_ATOMS: atom_id res chain seq x y z
N MET A 1 -21.52 -24.18 98.56
CA MET A 1 -21.11 -23.56 97.28
C MET A 1 -22.27 -22.70 96.78
N LYS A 2 -22.05 -21.41 96.47
CA LYS A 2 -23.12 -20.41 96.32
C LYS A 2 -23.63 -20.36 94.85
N PRO A 3 -24.93 -20.56 94.59
CA PRO A 3 -25.49 -20.66 93.23
C PRO A 3 -25.44 -19.38 92.39
N LYS A 4 -25.10 -18.23 92.99
CA LYS A 4 -25.04 -16.93 92.29
C LYS A 4 -23.81 -16.77 91.38
N ALA A 5 -22.74 -17.52 91.61
CA ALA A 5 -21.51 -17.41 90.80
C ALA A 5 -21.62 -18.09 89.43
N LEU A 6 -22.45 -19.15 89.30
CA LEU A 6 -22.64 -19.85 88.03
C LEU A 6 -23.47 -19.04 87.02
N ILE A 7 -24.44 -18.28 87.50
CA ILE A 7 -25.36 -17.51 86.63
C ILE A 7 -24.62 -16.36 85.91
N TRP A 8 -23.63 -15.74 86.58
CA TRP A 8 -22.87 -14.64 85.99
C TRP A 8 -21.91 -15.10 84.88
N LEU A 9 -21.34 -16.31 85.01
CA LEU A 9 -20.44 -16.89 84.02
C LEU A 9 -21.17 -17.28 82.72
N CYS A 10 -22.41 -17.76 82.80
CA CYS A 10 -23.22 -18.06 81.61
C CYS A 10 -23.64 -16.81 80.84
N LEU A 11 -23.86 -15.68 81.52
CA LEU A 11 -24.33 -14.45 80.90
C LEU A 11 -23.22 -13.72 80.13
N VAL A 12 -21.99 -13.71 80.66
CA VAL A 12 -20.83 -13.11 79.98
C VAL A 12 -20.38 -13.96 78.78
N GLY A 13 -20.44 -15.30 78.88
CA GLY A 13 -20.12 -16.20 77.75
C GLY A 13 -21.06 -16.02 76.56
N SER A 14 -22.34 -15.69 76.81
CA SER A 14 -23.33 -15.48 75.76
C SER A 14 -23.04 -14.22 74.93
N ILE A 15 -22.62 -13.12 75.57
CA ILE A 15 -22.34 -11.85 74.88
C ILE A 15 -21.13 -11.97 73.93
N GLY A 16 -20.08 -12.70 74.33
CA GLY A 16 -18.91 -12.93 73.47
C GLY A 16 -19.22 -13.76 72.21
N ALA A 17 -20.08 -14.77 72.33
CA ALA A 17 -20.47 -15.61 71.20
C ALA A 17 -21.25 -14.85 70.12
N PHE A 18 -22.12 -13.91 70.50
CA PHE A 18 -22.86 -13.07 69.54
C PHE A 18 -21.94 -12.10 68.78
N GLY A 19 -20.92 -11.54 69.45
CA GLY A 19 -19.94 -10.66 68.80
C GLY A 19 -19.12 -11.37 67.73
N ALA A 20 -18.63 -12.58 68.03
CA ALA A 20 -17.86 -13.39 67.08
C ALA A 20 -18.68 -13.80 65.85
N LEU A 21 -19.95 -14.18 66.05
CA LEU A 21 -20.86 -14.52 64.94
C LEU A 21 -21.17 -13.31 64.06
N GLY A 22 -21.39 -12.13 64.66
CA GLY A 22 -21.62 -10.89 63.92
C GLY A 22 -20.41 -10.47 63.07
N ALA A 23 -19.21 -10.52 63.64
CA ALA A 23 -17.97 -10.25 62.91
C ALA A 23 -17.75 -11.25 61.76
N TRP A 24 -18.04 -12.53 62.00
CA TRP A 24 -17.98 -13.56 60.96
C TRP A 24 -18.99 -13.32 59.83
N GLN A 25 -20.26 -13.02 60.15
CA GLN A 25 -21.27 -12.69 59.15
C GLN A 25 -20.90 -11.45 58.34
N HIS A 26 -20.37 -10.41 58.99
CA HIS A 26 -19.94 -9.19 58.32
C HIS A 26 -18.78 -9.46 57.35
N SER A 27 -17.76 -10.20 57.79
CA SER A 27 -16.62 -10.58 56.92
C SER A 27 -17.08 -11.37 55.69
N ARG A 28 -18.06 -12.27 55.86
CA ARG A 28 -18.63 -13.07 54.76
C ARG A 28 -19.43 -12.21 53.78
N ALA A 29 -20.19 -11.23 54.28
CA ALA A 29 -20.90 -10.27 53.43
C ALA A 29 -19.94 -9.39 52.61
N VAL A 30 -18.83 -8.95 53.22
CA VAL A 30 -17.78 -8.17 52.53
C VAL A 30 -17.10 -9.02 51.46
N ALA A 31 -16.72 -10.26 51.78
CA ALA A 31 -16.10 -11.17 50.83
C ALA A 31 -17.01 -11.46 49.61
N LEU A 32 -18.30 -11.70 49.85
CA LEU A 32 -19.27 -11.94 48.78
C LEU A 32 -19.49 -10.71 47.88
N ARG A 33 -19.50 -9.49 48.45
CA ARG A 33 -19.58 -8.26 47.67
C ARG A 33 -18.35 -8.07 46.80
N ALA A 34 -17.16 -8.27 47.35
CA ALA A 34 -15.91 -8.20 46.61
C ALA A 34 -15.88 -9.20 45.44
N GLU A 35 -16.34 -10.44 45.66
CA GLU A 35 -16.37 -11.45 44.61
C GLU A 35 -17.43 -11.14 43.54
N ARG A 36 -18.61 -10.66 43.92
CA ARG A 36 -19.62 -10.17 42.98
C ARG A 36 -19.07 -9.05 42.10
N ASP A 37 -18.41 -8.08 42.70
CA ASP A 37 -17.88 -6.92 41.98
C ASP A 37 -16.75 -7.34 41.02
N ARG A 38 -15.91 -8.31 41.39
CA ARG A 38 -14.94 -8.95 40.48
C ARG A 38 -15.61 -9.66 39.31
N LEU A 39 -16.69 -10.40 39.55
CA LEU A 39 -17.43 -11.07 38.48
C LEU A 39 -18.06 -10.06 37.52
N ILE A 40 -18.65 -8.98 38.04
CA ILE A 40 -19.20 -7.88 37.21
C ILE A 40 -18.09 -7.25 36.37
N ALA A 41 -16.93 -6.95 36.96
CA ALA A 41 -15.79 -6.40 36.23
C ALA A 41 -15.33 -7.31 35.08
N ARG A 42 -15.18 -8.62 35.34
CA ARG A 42 -14.83 -9.60 34.30
C ARG A 42 -15.89 -9.70 33.20
N GLN A 43 -17.18 -9.64 33.56
CA GLN A 43 -18.26 -9.67 32.57
C GLN A 43 -18.26 -8.43 31.69
N LEU A 44 -18.04 -7.24 32.26
CA LEU A 44 -17.91 -6.00 31.51
C LEU A 44 -16.70 -6.01 30.57
N GLU A 45 -15.56 -6.53 31.04
CA GLU A 45 -14.36 -6.66 30.21
C GLU A 45 -14.59 -7.61 29.03
N ARG A 46 -15.22 -8.77 29.27
CA ARG A 46 -15.61 -9.72 28.20
C ARG A 46 -16.59 -9.10 27.21
N ALA A 47 -17.58 -8.36 27.70
CA ALA A 47 -18.56 -7.67 26.86
C ALA A 47 -17.90 -6.59 25.99
N ARG A 48 -16.98 -5.80 26.55
CA ARG A 48 -16.18 -4.80 25.80
C ARG A 48 -15.31 -5.45 24.74
N ALA A 49 -14.61 -6.54 25.09
CA ALA A 49 -13.79 -7.27 24.13
C ALA A 49 -14.63 -7.90 23.00
N ALA A 50 -15.83 -8.39 23.30
CA ALA A 50 -16.76 -8.91 22.30
C ALA A 50 -17.32 -7.80 21.39
N ALA A 51 -17.62 -6.63 21.94
CA ALA A 51 -18.05 -5.46 21.17
C ALA A 51 -16.95 -4.95 20.23
N GLY A 52 -15.69 -4.89 20.72
CA GLY A 52 -14.54 -4.54 19.88
C GLY A 52 -14.38 -5.48 18.68
N ARG A 53 -14.40 -6.80 18.92
CA ARG A 53 -14.33 -7.79 17.83
C ARG A 53 -15.46 -7.68 16.80
N ARG A 54 -16.68 -7.29 17.23
CA ARG A 54 -17.79 -7.05 16.29
C ARG A 54 -17.53 -5.81 15.43
N GLY A 55 -17.05 -4.73 16.02
CA GLY A 55 -16.69 -3.52 15.29
C GLY A 55 -15.58 -3.77 14.27
N ASP A 56 -14.55 -4.53 14.64
CA ASP A 56 -13.45 -4.90 13.73
C ASP A 56 -13.97 -5.73 12.54
N ALA A 57 -14.83 -6.73 12.81
CA ALA A 57 -15.43 -7.55 11.77
C ALA A 57 -16.36 -6.76 10.83
N GLU A 58 -17.12 -5.79 11.36
CA GLU A 58 -17.96 -4.89 10.54
C GLU A 58 -17.12 -3.99 9.64
N ASN A 59 -16.00 -3.46 10.16
CA ASN A 59 -15.06 -2.65 9.38
C ASN A 59 -14.39 -3.47 8.28
N GLU A 60 -14.00 -4.72 8.57
CA GLU A 60 -13.44 -5.65 7.58
C GLU A 60 -14.47 -5.98 6.48
N LEU A 61 -15.72 -6.29 6.85
CA LEU A 61 -16.81 -6.53 5.91
C LEU A 61 -17.08 -5.30 5.02
N ALA A 62 -17.06 -4.09 5.59
CA ALA A 62 -17.20 -2.85 4.83
C ALA A 62 -16.01 -2.63 3.87
N GLY A 63 -14.79 -3.01 4.26
CA GLY A 63 -13.62 -3.03 3.39
C GLY A 63 -13.78 -4.00 2.21
N LEU A 64 -14.18 -5.25 2.48
CA LEU A 64 -14.38 -6.28 1.46
C LEU A 64 -15.49 -5.91 0.47
N ARG A 65 -16.58 -5.28 0.93
CA ARG A 65 -17.65 -4.78 0.05
C ARG A 65 -17.14 -3.71 -0.91
N ARG A 66 -16.36 -2.73 -0.41
CA ARG A 66 -15.75 -1.70 -1.26
C ARG A 66 -14.83 -2.31 -2.32
N GLN A 67 -14.00 -3.27 -1.94
CA GLN A 67 -13.17 -3.99 -2.91
C GLN A 67 -14.02 -4.73 -3.94
N HIS A 68 -15.09 -5.40 -3.53
CA HIS A 68 -15.98 -6.11 -4.45
C HIS A 68 -16.63 -5.16 -5.47
N ASP A 69 -17.07 -3.98 -5.01
CA ASP A 69 -17.65 -2.95 -5.88
C ASP A 69 -16.61 -2.40 -6.86
N GLU A 70 -15.35 -2.20 -6.42
CA GLU A 70 -14.24 -1.81 -7.30
C GLU A 70 -13.95 -2.86 -8.37
N TRP A 71 -13.90 -4.15 -8.01
CA TRP A 71 -13.77 -5.25 -8.97
C TRP A 71 -14.94 -5.32 -9.95
N GLY A 72 -16.14 -4.96 -9.53
CA GLY A 72 -17.31 -4.81 -10.39
C GLY A 72 -17.12 -3.71 -11.44
N ARG A 73 -16.65 -2.53 -11.01
CA ARG A 73 -16.37 -1.38 -11.89
C ARG A 73 -15.29 -1.71 -12.92
N VAL A 74 -14.16 -2.25 -12.47
CA VAL A 74 -13.04 -2.62 -13.37
C VAL A 74 -13.48 -3.63 -14.43
N ARG A 75 -14.35 -4.59 -14.08
CA ARG A 75 -14.92 -5.53 -15.06
C ARG A 75 -15.87 -4.88 -16.05
N ALA A 76 -16.68 -3.93 -15.60
CA ALA A 76 -17.56 -3.15 -16.49
C ALA A 76 -16.74 -2.27 -17.46
N ASP A 77 -15.67 -1.65 -16.96
CA ASP A 77 -14.74 -0.86 -17.77
C ASP A 77 -14.03 -1.75 -18.81
N LEU A 78 -13.57 -2.94 -18.40
CA LEU A 78 -12.95 -3.90 -19.31
C LEU A 78 -13.92 -4.33 -20.42
N ALA A 79 -15.17 -4.66 -20.08
CA ALA A 79 -16.18 -5.01 -21.06
C ALA A 79 -16.47 -3.85 -22.04
N THR A 80 -16.43 -2.60 -21.56
CA THR A 80 -16.59 -1.40 -22.37
C THR A 80 -15.43 -1.25 -23.35
N VAL A 81 -14.19 -1.43 -22.88
CA VAL A 81 -12.98 -1.40 -23.71
C VAL A 81 -12.99 -2.51 -24.76
N GLU A 82 -13.37 -3.73 -24.38
CA GLU A 82 -13.49 -4.86 -25.31
C GLU A 82 -14.53 -4.59 -26.40
N GLN A 83 -15.69 -4.02 -26.04
CA GLN A 83 -16.70 -3.62 -27.03
C GLN A 83 -16.19 -2.50 -27.95
N ALA A 84 -15.45 -1.53 -27.43
CA ALA A 84 -14.84 -0.47 -28.25
C ALA A 84 -13.84 -1.06 -29.26
N ILE A 85 -12.98 -1.99 -28.82
CA ILE A 85 -12.05 -2.71 -29.70
C ILE A 85 -12.81 -3.53 -30.75
N ALA A 86 -13.88 -4.23 -30.38
CA ALA A 86 -14.69 -5.01 -31.32
C ALA A 86 -15.38 -4.12 -32.37
N ARG A 87 -15.91 -2.95 -31.96
CA ARG A 87 -16.48 -1.95 -32.88
C ARG A 87 -15.43 -1.37 -33.82
N ALA A 88 -14.25 -1.02 -33.31
CA ALA A 88 -13.14 -0.54 -34.12
C ALA A 88 -12.67 -1.58 -35.15
N LYS A 89 -12.69 -2.87 -34.79
CA LYS A 89 -12.36 -3.97 -35.70
C LYS A 89 -13.48 -4.29 -36.70
N GLY A 90 -14.75 -4.11 -36.33
CA GLY A 90 -15.91 -4.40 -37.17
C GLY A 90 -16.31 -3.25 -38.13
N GLY A 91 -15.87 -2.03 -37.86
CA GLY A 91 -16.23 -0.81 -38.60
C GLY A 91 -15.28 -0.40 -39.72
N ALA A 92 -14.75 -1.35 -40.51
CA ALA A 92 -13.89 -1.05 -41.67
C ALA A 92 -14.65 -0.61 -42.94
N GLY A 93 -15.90 -0.15 -42.83
CA GLY A 93 -16.67 0.32 -43.97
C GLY A 93 -17.71 1.35 -43.56
N ALA A 94 -17.59 2.54 -44.15
CA ALA A 94 -18.49 3.70 -44.09
C ALA A 94 -18.32 4.65 -42.88
N ALA A 95 -17.62 5.76 -43.14
CA ALA A 95 -17.81 7.04 -42.45
C ALA A 95 -19.06 7.75 -43.04
N PRO A 96 -19.75 8.67 -42.30
CA PRO A 96 -19.27 10.05 -42.17
C PRO A 96 -19.55 10.66 -40.74
N PRO A 97 -19.39 11.97 -40.45
CA PRO A 97 -18.54 12.44 -39.35
C PRO A 97 -19.29 13.02 -38.13
N ARG A 98 -18.66 12.98 -36.93
CA ARG A 98 -18.64 14.09 -35.93
C ARG A 98 -17.96 13.70 -34.61
N ASP A 99 -16.87 14.40 -34.32
CA ASP A 99 -16.50 15.10 -33.08
C ASP A 99 -17.01 14.57 -31.74
N SER A 100 -16.14 13.83 -31.03
CA SER A 100 -15.92 13.94 -29.57
C SER A 100 -14.64 13.17 -29.16
N GLY A 101 -13.50 13.84 -29.34
CA GLY A 101 -12.42 13.99 -28.36
C GLY A 101 -12.00 12.80 -27.50
N GLY A 102 -11.49 11.75 -28.13
CA GLY A 102 -10.60 10.78 -27.52
C GLY A 102 -9.60 10.39 -28.61
N ASP A 103 -8.67 11.29 -28.93
CA ASP A 103 -7.66 11.05 -29.96
C ASP A 103 -6.79 9.87 -29.51
N GLU A 104 -7.20 8.68 -29.94
CA GLU A 104 -6.30 7.58 -30.18
C GLU A 104 -5.35 8.07 -31.27
N LEU A 105 -4.16 8.50 -30.86
CA LEU A 105 -3.08 8.81 -31.79
C LEU A 105 -2.84 7.56 -32.65
N PRO A 106 -2.50 7.71 -33.95
CA PRO A 106 -2.22 6.59 -34.83
C PRO A 106 -1.25 5.62 -34.14
N PRO A 107 -1.37 4.30 -34.34
CA PRO A 107 -0.46 3.34 -33.71
C PRO A 107 0.97 3.78 -34.03
N LEU A 108 1.68 4.22 -33.00
CA LEU A 108 3.10 4.50 -33.06
C LEU A 108 3.76 3.15 -33.30
N ARG A 109 3.85 2.73 -34.56
CA ARG A 109 4.81 1.73 -35.00
C ARG A 109 6.18 2.39 -35.04
N GLY A 110 6.60 2.96 -33.92
CA GLY A 110 7.98 3.38 -33.73
C GLY A 110 8.85 2.12 -33.77
N PRO A 111 9.99 2.13 -34.47
CA PRO A 111 10.92 1.02 -34.39
C PRO A 111 11.32 0.80 -32.92
N MET A 112 11.39 -0.45 -32.48
CA MET A 112 11.97 -0.76 -31.16
C MET A 112 13.41 -0.25 -31.15
N VAL A 113 13.74 0.60 -30.18
CA VAL A 113 15.10 1.12 -30.01
C VAL A 113 15.92 0.05 -29.32
N LYS A 114 17.00 -0.38 -29.97
CA LYS A 114 17.93 -1.38 -29.40
C LYS A 114 18.72 -0.78 -28.24
N SER A 115 19.08 -1.62 -27.28
CA SER A 115 19.82 -1.23 -26.08
C SER A 115 21.14 -0.50 -26.37
N ALA A 116 21.82 -0.86 -27.45
CA ALA A 116 23.05 -0.22 -27.90
C ALA A 116 22.85 1.26 -28.30
N ASP A 117 21.64 1.62 -28.73
CA ASP A 117 21.30 2.94 -29.26
C ASP A 117 20.62 3.84 -28.22
N TRP A 118 20.29 3.31 -27.04
CA TRP A 118 19.64 4.11 -25.99
C TRP A 118 20.54 5.27 -25.55
N ARG A 119 19.92 6.44 -25.50
CA ARG A 119 20.54 7.68 -25.04
C ARG A 119 19.60 8.44 -24.10
N ASN A 120 20.16 9.43 -23.43
CA ASN A 120 19.37 10.45 -22.76
C ASN A 120 18.74 11.36 -23.83
N ALA A 121 17.52 11.04 -24.25
CA ALA A 121 16.71 11.83 -25.17
C ALA A 121 15.98 13.01 -24.48
N GLY A 122 16.13 13.15 -23.17
CA GLY A 122 15.44 14.14 -22.34
C GLY A 122 14.01 13.74 -22.01
N ALA A 123 13.17 14.73 -21.71
CA ALA A 123 11.81 14.55 -21.21
C ALA A 123 10.78 15.44 -21.92
N ALA A 124 11.07 15.85 -23.16
CA ALA A 124 10.19 16.75 -23.93
C ALA A 124 8.94 16.04 -24.46
N THR A 125 9.02 14.72 -24.69
CA THR A 125 7.88 13.86 -25.05
C THR A 125 7.86 12.61 -24.16
N PRO A 126 6.72 11.90 -24.05
CA PRO A 126 6.64 10.64 -23.31
C PRO A 126 7.63 9.58 -23.80
N GLU A 127 7.85 9.46 -25.11
CA GLU A 127 8.77 8.49 -25.71
C GLU A 127 10.23 8.85 -25.41
N ALA A 128 10.59 10.13 -25.48
CA ALA A 128 11.91 10.61 -25.09
C ALA A 128 12.17 10.36 -23.59
N ALA A 129 11.16 10.56 -22.75
CA ALA A 129 11.24 10.26 -21.32
C ALA A 129 11.40 8.74 -21.07
N LEU A 130 10.69 7.90 -21.83
CA LEU A 130 10.83 6.44 -21.76
C LEU A 130 12.25 5.99 -22.15
N GLU A 131 12.80 6.49 -23.25
CA GLU A 131 14.15 6.15 -23.69
C GLU A 131 15.19 6.58 -22.64
N SER A 132 15.07 7.82 -22.15
CA SER A 132 15.95 8.36 -21.12
C SER A 132 15.84 7.58 -19.80
N PHE A 133 14.64 7.11 -19.46
CA PHE A 133 14.40 6.30 -18.27
C PHE A 133 15.14 4.96 -18.35
N VAL A 134 14.98 4.24 -19.46
CA VAL A 134 15.65 2.94 -19.64
C VAL A 134 17.16 3.11 -19.76
N TRP A 135 17.62 4.15 -20.46
CA TRP A 135 19.03 4.52 -20.50
C TRP A 135 19.60 4.78 -19.10
N ALA A 136 18.90 5.60 -18.29
CA ALA A 136 19.38 5.96 -16.96
C ALA A 136 19.38 4.75 -16.01
N ALA A 137 18.34 3.91 -16.05
CA ALA A 137 18.25 2.70 -15.26
C ALA A 137 19.35 1.68 -15.60
N THR A 138 19.64 1.48 -16.89
CA THR A 138 20.63 0.48 -17.34
C THR A 138 22.07 0.95 -17.15
N ARG A 139 22.32 2.27 -17.14
CA ARG A 139 23.65 2.83 -16.86
C ARG A 139 23.89 3.24 -15.40
N GLY A 140 22.90 3.04 -14.53
CA GLY A 140 23.00 3.45 -13.13
C GLY A 140 23.09 4.97 -12.93
N ALA A 141 22.56 5.77 -13.87
CA ALA A 141 22.51 7.23 -13.76
C ALA A 141 21.34 7.65 -12.84
N THR A 142 21.48 7.39 -11.54
CA THR A 142 20.42 7.51 -10.53
C THR A 142 19.84 8.91 -10.40
N ASP A 143 20.66 9.95 -10.53
CA ASP A 143 20.20 11.35 -10.45
C ASP A 143 19.26 11.69 -11.61
N GLU A 144 19.63 11.26 -12.81
CA GLU A 144 18.84 11.48 -14.02
C GLU A 144 17.58 10.63 -14.02
N LEU A 145 17.69 9.40 -13.52
CA LEU A 145 16.54 8.53 -13.30
C LEU A 145 15.55 9.17 -12.32
N GLY A 146 16.01 9.70 -11.18
CA GLY A 146 15.16 10.38 -10.20
C GLY A 146 14.38 11.56 -10.79
N ARG A 147 15.00 12.35 -11.69
CA ARG A 147 14.33 13.46 -12.38
C ARG A 147 13.24 13.01 -13.37
N LEU A 148 13.31 11.76 -13.84
CA LEU A 148 12.33 11.17 -14.74
C LEU A 148 11.16 10.53 -14.00
N LEU A 149 11.16 10.50 -12.67
CA LEU A 149 10.08 9.93 -11.88
C LEU A 149 9.11 11.01 -11.38
N ALA A 150 7.82 10.79 -11.61
CA ALA A 150 6.75 11.54 -10.97
C ALA A 150 6.31 10.77 -9.74
N VAL A 151 6.64 11.32 -8.58
CA VAL A 151 6.18 10.85 -7.27
C VAL A 151 5.25 11.91 -6.70
N ASP A 152 4.07 11.51 -6.27
CA ASP A 152 3.14 12.41 -5.60
C ASP A 152 3.62 12.78 -4.19
N GLU A 153 2.99 13.78 -3.57
CA GLU A 153 3.42 14.29 -2.27
C GLU A 153 3.35 13.21 -1.18
N ALA A 154 2.30 12.38 -1.22
CA ALA A 154 2.12 11.28 -0.29
C ALA A 154 3.21 10.20 -0.44
N GLY A 155 3.61 9.89 -1.67
CA GLY A 155 4.70 8.97 -1.98
C GLY A 155 6.05 9.54 -1.54
N ARG A 156 6.31 10.83 -1.80
CA ARG A 156 7.55 11.50 -1.35
C ARG A 156 7.72 11.43 0.16
N ALA A 157 6.67 11.73 0.92
CA ALA A 157 6.69 11.62 2.39
C ALA A 157 7.05 10.20 2.84
N LYS A 158 6.43 9.17 2.25
CA LYS A 158 6.72 7.77 2.60
C LYS A 158 8.15 7.34 2.24
N ILE A 159 8.69 7.81 1.11
CA ILE A 159 10.06 7.52 0.70
C ILE A 159 11.04 8.19 1.66
N ALA A 160 10.78 9.44 2.04
CA ALA A 160 11.58 10.16 3.03
C ALA A 160 11.56 9.45 4.40
N ASP A 161 10.38 9.02 4.86
CA ASP A 161 10.24 8.26 6.10
C ASP A 161 11.02 6.94 6.06
N ALA A 162 10.93 6.19 4.95
CA ALA A 162 11.66 4.95 4.78
C ALA A 162 13.18 5.17 4.70
N PHE A 163 13.62 6.22 4.01
CA PHE A 163 15.03 6.61 3.95
C PHE A 163 15.57 6.98 5.34
N ALA A 164 14.78 7.69 6.15
CA ALA A 164 15.15 8.07 7.51
C ALA A 164 15.34 6.86 8.45
N GLN A 165 14.70 5.73 8.16
CA GLN A 165 14.85 4.48 8.92
C GLN A 165 16.11 3.69 8.56
N LEU A 166 16.84 4.08 7.51
CA LEU A 166 18.07 3.41 7.11
C LEU A 166 19.25 3.74 8.04
N SER A 167 20.22 2.82 8.12
CA SER A 167 21.50 3.07 8.79
C SER A 167 22.24 4.24 8.13
N GLU A 168 23.17 4.88 8.86
CA GLU A 168 24.00 5.95 8.28
C GLU A 168 24.79 5.48 7.06
N GLU A 169 25.32 4.25 7.09
CA GLU A 169 26.01 3.63 5.96
C GLU A 169 25.11 3.47 4.73
N ALA A 170 23.87 3.01 4.91
CA ALA A 170 22.92 2.87 3.82
C ALA A 170 22.45 4.25 3.30
N ARG A 171 22.21 5.22 4.18
CA ARG A 171 21.90 6.61 3.77
C ARG A 171 23.05 7.23 2.99
N ALA A 172 24.30 7.00 3.39
CA ALA A 172 25.48 7.45 2.66
C ALA A 172 25.59 6.78 1.28
N THR A 173 25.20 5.51 1.16
CA THR A 173 25.21 4.76 -0.11
C THR A 173 24.19 5.32 -1.11
N TYR A 174 22.97 5.61 -0.66
CA TYR A 174 21.90 6.10 -1.53
C TYR A 174 21.91 7.63 -1.72
N GLY A 175 22.55 8.38 -0.83
CA GLY A 175 22.67 9.83 -0.85
C GLY A 175 21.39 10.55 -0.44
N THR A 176 20.28 10.32 -1.15
CA THR A 176 18.98 10.98 -0.94
C THR A 176 17.83 9.98 -0.96
N PRO A 177 16.65 10.33 -0.42
CA PRO A 177 15.44 9.51 -0.54
C PRO A 177 15.08 9.20 -2.01
N GLU A 178 15.23 10.19 -2.89
CA GLU A 178 15.01 10.04 -4.34
C GLU A 178 16.06 9.13 -4.99
N GLY A 179 17.33 9.25 -4.59
CA GLY A 179 18.41 8.37 -5.03
C GLY A 179 18.18 6.91 -4.63
N MET A 180 17.64 6.68 -3.43
CA MET A 180 17.19 5.37 -3.00
C MET A 180 16.08 4.83 -3.91
N LEU A 181 15.00 5.60 -4.14
CA LEU A 181 13.92 5.16 -5.03
C LEU A 181 14.42 4.86 -6.45
N ALA A 182 15.23 5.76 -7.02
CA ALA A 182 15.80 5.59 -8.35
C ALA A 182 16.62 4.29 -8.44
N THR A 183 17.48 4.03 -7.45
CA THR A 183 18.27 2.79 -7.38
C THR A 183 17.38 1.55 -7.34
N LEU A 184 16.32 1.59 -6.53
CA LEU A 184 15.39 0.45 -6.39
C LEU A 184 14.60 0.18 -7.68
N ILE A 185 14.20 1.23 -8.39
CA ILE A 185 13.54 1.10 -9.70
C ILE A 185 14.52 0.60 -10.75
N ALA A 186 15.77 1.07 -10.75
CA ALA A 186 16.79 0.59 -11.70
C ALA A 186 17.00 -0.92 -11.60
N VAL A 187 16.97 -1.49 -10.40
CA VAL A 187 17.07 -2.95 -10.17
C VAL A 187 15.89 -3.73 -10.76
N GLN A 188 14.71 -3.11 -10.91
CA GLN A 188 13.55 -3.75 -11.53
C GLN A 188 13.64 -3.81 -13.06
N VAL A 189 14.51 -3.01 -13.67
CA VAL A 189 14.73 -3.06 -15.12
C VAL A 189 15.57 -4.30 -15.44
N PRO A 190 15.06 -5.23 -16.28
CA PRO A 190 15.79 -6.43 -16.64
C PRO A 190 17.14 -6.10 -17.30
N GLN A 191 18.21 -6.71 -16.81
CA GLN A 191 19.58 -6.47 -17.33
C GLN A 191 19.78 -7.04 -18.74
N ASP A 192 18.95 -8.00 -19.14
CA ASP A 192 18.92 -8.61 -20.47
C ASP A 192 17.87 -7.97 -21.39
N LEU A 193 17.38 -6.76 -21.04
CA LEU A 193 16.56 -5.94 -21.90
C LEU A 193 17.40 -5.47 -23.10
N SER A 194 17.02 -5.93 -24.28
CA SER A 194 17.76 -5.71 -25.53
C SER A 194 17.13 -4.67 -26.44
N ALA A 195 15.83 -4.40 -26.28
CA ALA A 195 15.12 -3.37 -27.01
C ALA A 195 13.83 -2.94 -26.30
N ILE A 196 13.40 -1.70 -26.51
CA ILE A 196 12.11 -1.18 -26.06
C ILE A 196 11.51 -0.25 -27.11
N GLY A 197 10.18 -0.24 -27.24
CA GLY A 197 9.47 0.74 -28.04
C GLY A 197 8.06 0.99 -27.52
N ALA A 198 7.56 2.20 -27.72
CA ALA A 198 6.15 2.50 -27.58
C ALA A 198 5.39 1.91 -28.77
N VAL A 199 4.34 1.14 -28.50
CA VAL A 199 3.47 0.50 -29.49
C VAL A 199 2.19 1.29 -29.69
N ASN A 200 1.69 1.87 -28.60
CA ASN A 200 0.49 2.70 -28.60
C ASN A 200 0.56 3.70 -27.44
N SER A 201 -0.13 4.82 -27.57
CA SER A 201 -0.30 5.85 -26.54
C SER A 201 -1.78 6.12 -26.33
N LEU A 202 -2.20 6.22 -25.07
CA LEU A 202 -3.56 6.59 -24.69
C LEU A 202 -3.52 7.84 -23.82
N ASN A 203 -4.27 8.87 -24.21
CA ASN A 203 -4.50 10.03 -23.36
C ASN A 203 -5.49 9.64 -22.24
N LEU A 204 -5.09 9.87 -21.00
CA LEU A 204 -5.94 9.66 -19.83
C LEU A 204 -6.73 10.94 -19.51
N SER A 205 -7.88 10.79 -18.86
CA SER A 205 -8.79 11.90 -18.55
C SER A 205 -8.19 12.97 -17.62
N ASN A 206 -7.11 12.64 -16.91
CA ASN A 206 -6.39 13.53 -16.02
C ASN A 206 -5.22 14.28 -16.71
N GLY A 207 -5.05 14.13 -18.03
CA GLY A 207 -3.96 14.73 -18.81
C GLY A 207 -2.65 13.93 -18.77
N ASP A 208 -2.60 12.79 -18.08
CA ASP A 208 -1.49 11.86 -18.16
C ASP A 208 -1.56 11.06 -19.48
N ILE A 209 -0.43 10.52 -19.94
CA ILE A 209 -0.33 9.67 -21.14
C ILE A 209 0.10 8.26 -20.72
N ALA A 210 -0.70 7.26 -21.07
CA ALA A 210 -0.35 5.86 -20.93
C ALA A 210 0.32 5.33 -22.21
N LEU A 211 1.60 4.98 -22.13
CA LEU A 211 2.32 4.29 -23.19
C LEU A 211 2.21 2.78 -23.00
N ARG A 212 1.65 2.09 -23.98
CA ARG A 212 1.83 0.65 -24.13
C ARG A 212 3.20 0.42 -24.75
N THR A 213 4.08 -0.21 -23.99
CA THR A 213 5.45 -0.52 -24.39
C THR A 213 5.59 -1.99 -24.72
N ARG A 214 6.47 -2.28 -25.67
CA ARG A 214 6.93 -3.63 -25.98
C ARG A 214 8.41 -3.71 -25.74
N THR A 215 8.83 -4.78 -25.08
CA THR A 215 10.23 -5.02 -24.73
C THR A 215 10.71 -6.32 -25.36
N GLU A 216 11.99 -6.37 -25.70
CA GLU A 216 12.67 -7.58 -26.16
C GLU A 216 13.70 -7.98 -25.13
N ARG A 217 13.65 -9.22 -24.67
CA ARG A 217 14.50 -9.78 -23.63
C ARG A 217 15.14 -11.07 -24.13
N GLY A 218 16.47 -11.15 -24.12
CA GLY A 218 17.19 -12.35 -24.58
C GLY A 218 16.81 -12.82 -26.00
N GLY A 219 16.45 -11.89 -26.90
CA GLY A 219 16.01 -12.20 -28.27
C GLY A 219 14.54 -12.60 -28.43
N ALA A 220 13.76 -12.61 -27.34
CA ALA A 220 12.31 -12.87 -27.38
C ALA A 220 11.52 -11.61 -27.04
N ILE A 221 10.40 -11.40 -27.74
CA ILE A 221 9.45 -10.33 -27.41
C ILE A 221 8.73 -10.69 -26.11
N ALA A 222 8.83 -9.81 -25.11
CA ALA A 222 8.10 -9.94 -23.86
C ALA A 222 6.67 -9.40 -23.99
N LYS A 223 5.84 -9.68 -22.98
CA LYS A 223 4.47 -9.13 -22.91
C LYS A 223 4.52 -7.61 -22.87
N ASP A 224 3.58 -6.98 -23.56
CA ASP A 224 3.42 -5.54 -23.53
C ASP A 224 3.13 -5.07 -22.09
N ALA A 225 3.72 -3.94 -21.70
CA ALA A 225 3.51 -3.30 -20.40
C ALA A 225 2.97 -1.89 -20.59
N VAL A 226 2.13 -1.41 -19.68
CA VAL A 226 1.61 -0.04 -19.72
C VAL A 226 2.36 0.81 -18.70
N LEU A 227 2.94 1.90 -19.16
CA LEU A 227 3.65 2.89 -18.36
C LEU A 227 2.91 4.23 -18.47
N VAL A 228 2.66 4.89 -17.34
CA VAL A 228 1.94 6.16 -17.30
C VAL A 228 2.92 7.30 -17.12
N PHE A 229 2.79 8.35 -17.93
CA PHE A 229 3.63 9.53 -17.90
C PHE A 229 2.79 10.77 -17.58
N ARG A 230 3.34 11.66 -16.76
CA ARG A 230 2.74 12.93 -16.35
C ARG A 230 3.62 14.08 -16.81
N LEU A 231 3.00 15.14 -17.30
CA LEU A 231 3.68 16.39 -17.61
C LEU A 231 3.80 17.26 -16.35
N THR A 232 5.00 17.40 -15.80
CA THR A 232 5.29 18.24 -14.62
C THR A 232 6.31 19.30 -15.00
N GLY A 233 5.95 20.58 -14.89
CA GLY A 233 6.88 21.68 -15.17
C GLY A 233 7.47 21.65 -16.59
N GLY A 234 6.70 21.19 -17.57
CA GLY A 234 7.15 21.06 -18.97
C GLY A 234 8.00 19.82 -19.26
N ARG A 235 8.10 18.87 -18.32
CA ARG A 235 8.85 17.62 -18.49
C ARG A 235 7.95 16.41 -18.26
N TRP A 236 8.00 15.44 -19.17
CA TRP A 236 7.33 14.17 -19.00
C TRP A 236 8.08 13.28 -18.01
N GLN A 237 7.35 12.75 -17.06
CA GLN A 237 7.89 11.93 -15.98
C GLN A 237 7.06 10.66 -15.82
N LEU A 238 7.73 9.54 -15.62
CA LEU A 238 7.09 8.25 -15.35
C LEU A 238 6.42 8.29 -13.98
N VAL A 239 5.10 8.12 -13.96
CA VAL A 239 4.33 8.00 -12.72
C VAL A 239 4.67 6.67 -12.07
N VAL A 240 5.21 6.73 -10.87
CA VAL A 240 5.48 5.53 -10.06
C VAL A 240 4.23 5.26 -9.22
N PRO A 241 3.48 4.16 -9.47
CA PRO A 241 2.35 3.81 -8.62
C PRO A 241 2.83 3.60 -7.20
N SER A 242 2.07 4.09 -6.23
CA SER A 242 2.38 3.97 -4.80
C SER A 242 2.71 2.53 -4.41
N GLU A 243 2.02 1.54 -4.97
CA GLU A 243 2.22 0.12 -4.66
C GLU A 243 3.58 -0.42 -5.13
N ILE A 244 4.07 0.01 -6.31
CA ILE A 244 5.32 -0.50 -6.89
C ILE A 244 6.53 0.18 -6.23
N GLY A 245 6.44 1.50 -6.01
CA GLY A 245 7.47 2.26 -5.30
C GLY A 245 7.60 1.79 -3.85
N MET A 246 6.48 1.60 -3.15
CA MET A 246 6.50 1.18 -1.74
C MET A 246 6.89 -0.29 -1.56
N GLY A 247 6.52 -1.19 -2.47
CA GLY A 247 6.96 -2.59 -2.41
C GLY A 247 8.48 -2.72 -2.49
N ALA A 248 9.12 -1.96 -3.38
CA ALA A 248 10.56 -1.94 -3.53
C ALA A 248 11.26 -1.35 -2.29
N VAL A 249 10.73 -0.25 -1.76
CA VAL A 249 11.24 0.43 -0.56
C VAL A 249 11.10 -0.44 0.69
N ALA A 250 9.97 -1.13 0.86
CA ALA A 250 9.76 -2.06 1.98
C ALA A 250 10.71 -3.26 1.94
N ALA A 251 11.00 -3.79 0.75
CA ALA A 251 11.98 -4.86 0.56
C ALA A 251 13.41 -4.41 0.90
N ALA A 252 13.78 -3.18 0.51
CA ALA A 252 15.08 -2.59 0.83
C ALA A 252 15.27 -2.38 2.34
N ALA A 253 14.26 -1.82 3.02
CA ALA A 253 14.27 -1.61 4.47
C ALA A 253 14.43 -2.93 5.25
N LYS A 254 13.77 -4.01 4.79
CA LYS A 254 13.91 -5.35 5.40
C LYS A 254 15.31 -5.93 5.25
N THR A 255 15.91 -5.78 4.07
CA THR A 255 17.28 -6.26 3.79
C THR A 255 18.33 -5.50 4.59
N ALA A 256 18.16 -4.18 4.77
CA ALA A 256 19.05 -3.35 5.57
C ALA A 256 18.96 -3.65 7.08
N SER A 257 17.77 -3.99 7.59
CA SER A 257 17.55 -4.36 9.00
C SER A 257 18.07 -5.76 9.34
N GLY A 258 18.03 -6.71 8.39
CA GLY A 258 18.43 -8.10 8.59
C GLY A 258 19.94 -8.37 8.66
N ARG A 259 20.81 -7.40 8.30
CA ARG A 259 22.27 -7.59 8.26
C ARG A 259 22.97 -7.30 9.60
N LYS A 260 22.23 -6.96 10.66
CA LYS A 260 22.73 -6.94 12.04
C LYS A 260 22.47 -8.30 12.73
N ARG A 261 23.28 -9.31 12.42
CA ARG A 261 23.50 -10.47 13.29
C ARG A 261 24.93 -10.97 13.14
#